data_AF-A0A1F9G1A1-F1
#
_entry.id   AF-A0A1F9G1A1-F1
#
_cell.length_a   1.000
_cell.length_b   1.000
_cell.length_c   1.000
_cell.angle_alpha   90.00
_cell.angle_beta   90.00
_cell.angle_gamma   90.00
#
_symmetry.space_group_name_H-M   'P 1'
#
loop_
_entity.id
_entity.type
_entity.pdbx_description
1 polymer ?
#
loop_
_entity_poly.entity_id
_entity_poly.type
_entity_poly.pdbx_seq_one_letter_code
_entity_poly.pdbx_strand_id
1 'polypeptide(L)'
;MVNDPQFGFGVAVRRSGGNIEADVDHMWLEVFTDQGTDCDDGNNTVWATRAVFIDADNDHYTVGSELTRCAASTVPTGTCQRASASADCYDSNANARPGQTTYYSSNRGDGSFDYNCDGNTSKQSVSEDTSCDACAGDGVTCVATGRTYTPSAGCGNSTTDDYCSTACPCSLTQRSTTVRCR
;
A
#
# COMPACT_ATOMS: atom_id res chain seq x y z
N MET A 1 -23.61 -16.29 -19.86
CA MET A 1 -24.70 -16.07 -20.86
C MET A 1 -24.16 -15.20 -21.98
N VAL A 2 -24.38 -15.53 -23.27
CA VAL A 2 -23.80 -14.77 -24.39
C VAL A 2 -24.46 -13.39 -24.52
N ASN A 3 -23.75 -12.33 -24.17
CA ASN A 3 -24.23 -10.94 -24.24
C ASN A 3 -23.56 -10.20 -25.41
N ASP A 4 -23.73 -10.73 -26.62
CA ASP A 4 -23.26 -10.13 -27.87
C ASP A 4 -24.48 -9.64 -28.67
N PRO A 5 -24.57 -8.33 -29.03
CA PRO A 5 -25.69 -7.78 -29.79
C PRO A 5 -25.80 -8.33 -31.23
N GLN A 6 -24.82 -9.12 -31.70
CA GLN A 6 -24.87 -9.87 -32.95
C GLN A 6 -25.17 -11.36 -32.75
N PHE A 7 -25.32 -11.83 -31.51
CA PHE A 7 -25.66 -13.23 -31.24
C PHE A 7 -27.14 -13.47 -31.51
N GLY A 8 -27.41 -14.12 -32.64
CA GLY A 8 -28.70 -14.61 -33.05
C GLY A 8 -28.54 -15.50 -34.27
N PHE A 9 -29.46 -16.44 -34.47
CA PHE A 9 -29.50 -17.23 -35.70
C PHE A 9 -30.69 -16.76 -36.55
N GLY A 10 -30.42 -16.45 -37.82
CA GLY A 10 -31.44 -16.07 -38.79
C GLY A 10 -31.55 -17.11 -39.89
N VAL A 11 -32.71 -17.76 -40.03
CA VAL A 11 -33.01 -18.65 -41.15
C VAL A 11 -33.96 -17.93 -42.09
N ALA A 12 -33.55 -17.74 -43.34
CA ALA A 12 -34.38 -17.10 -44.36
C ALA A 12 -34.44 -17.97 -45.62
N VAL A 13 -35.67 -18.34 -46.01
CA VAL A 13 -35.95 -18.97 -47.30
C VAL A 13 -36.48 -17.89 -48.24
N ARG A 14 -35.80 -17.64 -49.35
CA ARG A 14 -36.18 -16.60 -50.33
C ARG A 14 -36.40 -17.21 -51.72
N ARG A 15 -37.41 -16.70 -52.43
CA ARG A 15 -37.91 -17.16 -53.74
C ARG A 15 -38.03 -15.98 -54.72
N SER A 16 -37.91 -16.23 -56.02
CA SER A 16 -38.26 -15.28 -57.10
C SER A 16 -39.20 -15.91 -58.17
N GLY A 17 -40.32 -16.51 -57.74
CA GLY A 17 -41.30 -17.21 -58.59
C GLY A 17 -41.33 -18.76 -58.45
N GLY A 18 -42.46 -19.42 -58.72
CA GLY A 18 -42.70 -20.89 -58.60
C GLY A 18 -42.70 -21.50 -57.17
N ASN A 19 -43.48 -22.56 -56.89
CA ASN A 19 -43.55 -23.16 -55.54
C ASN A 19 -42.18 -23.60 -55.01
N ILE A 20 -41.91 -23.29 -53.73
CA ILE A 20 -40.78 -23.87 -52.98
C ILE A 20 -41.39 -24.78 -51.93
N GLU A 21 -40.99 -26.04 -51.97
CA GLU A 21 -41.22 -27.02 -50.92
C GLU A 21 -39.88 -27.23 -50.22
N ALA A 22 -39.80 -26.74 -48.98
CA ALA A 22 -38.62 -26.92 -48.13
C ALA A 22 -39.02 -27.90 -47.03
N ASP A 23 -38.68 -29.17 -47.23
CA ASP A 23 -38.85 -30.20 -46.20
C ASP A 23 -37.62 -30.18 -45.29
N VAL A 24 -37.83 -29.80 -44.02
CA VAL A 24 -36.80 -29.83 -42.99
C VAL A 24 -37.24 -30.85 -41.96
N ASP A 25 -36.71 -32.06 -42.10
CA ASP A 25 -36.98 -33.17 -41.18
C ASP A 25 -36.57 -32.82 -39.74
N HIS A 26 -35.36 -32.27 -39.54
CA HIS A 26 -34.87 -31.78 -38.25
C HIS A 26 -33.87 -30.62 -38.40
N MET A 27 -33.90 -29.69 -37.43
CA MET A 27 -32.89 -28.63 -37.27
C MET A 27 -32.41 -28.61 -35.82
N TRP A 28 -31.13 -28.83 -35.62
CA TRP A 28 -30.47 -28.79 -34.32
C TRP A 28 -29.62 -27.52 -34.23
N LEU A 29 -29.87 -26.73 -33.18
CA LEU A 29 -29.03 -25.61 -32.79
C LEU A 29 -28.34 -25.97 -31.48
N GLU A 30 -27.02 -26.07 -31.51
CA GLU A 30 -26.20 -26.21 -30.30
C GLU A 30 -25.63 -24.84 -29.93
N VAL A 31 -26.08 -24.31 -28.80
CA VAL A 31 -25.55 -23.07 -28.20
C VAL A 31 -24.61 -23.47 -27.07
N PHE A 32 -23.33 -23.08 -27.21
CA PHE A 32 -22.36 -23.18 -26.13
C PHE A 32 -22.48 -21.95 -25.23
N THR A 33 -22.96 -22.13 -24.01
CA THR A 33 -22.63 -21.21 -22.92
C THR A 33 -21.24 -21.58 -22.43
N ASP A 34 -20.40 -20.60 -22.11
CA ASP A 34 -19.08 -20.87 -21.55
C ASP A 34 -19.24 -21.80 -20.33
N GLN A 35 -18.45 -22.88 -20.29
CA GLN A 35 -18.53 -23.85 -19.20
C GLN A 35 -17.76 -23.35 -17.97
N GLY A 36 -18.15 -22.19 -17.43
CA GLY A 36 -17.72 -21.70 -16.13
C GLY A 36 -16.27 -21.25 -16.04
N THR A 37 -15.72 -20.69 -17.14
CA THR A 37 -14.39 -20.07 -17.08
C THR A 37 -14.50 -18.57 -16.90
N ASP A 38 -15.43 -17.90 -17.58
CA ASP A 38 -15.70 -16.48 -17.44
C ASP A 38 -16.54 -16.22 -16.19
N CYS A 39 -16.04 -15.36 -15.31
CA CYS A 39 -16.73 -15.01 -14.07
C CYS A 39 -17.47 -13.66 -14.16
N ASP A 40 -17.40 -12.93 -15.27
CA ASP A 40 -18.10 -11.66 -15.49
C ASP A 40 -18.69 -11.58 -16.92
N ASP A 41 -19.90 -12.12 -17.06
CA ASP A 41 -20.73 -12.05 -18.27
C ASP A 41 -21.01 -10.61 -18.78
N GLY A 42 -20.80 -9.59 -17.94
CA GLY A 42 -21.00 -8.19 -18.30
C GLY A 42 -19.76 -7.52 -18.89
N ASN A 43 -18.59 -8.16 -18.78
CA ASN A 43 -17.32 -7.55 -19.15
C ASN A 43 -16.28 -8.57 -19.66
N ASN A 44 -16.20 -8.70 -20.99
CA ASN A 44 -15.27 -9.62 -21.66
C ASN A 44 -13.76 -9.38 -21.41
N THR A 45 -13.37 -8.30 -20.72
CA THR A 45 -11.98 -8.05 -20.31
C THR A 45 -11.63 -8.68 -18.98
N VAL A 46 -12.63 -9.14 -18.22
CA VAL A 46 -12.53 -9.69 -16.87
C VAL A 46 -13.14 -11.08 -16.90
N TRP A 47 -12.29 -12.11 -16.80
CA TRP A 47 -12.70 -13.46 -17.22
C TRP A 47 -12.17 -14.57 -16.31
N ALA A 48 -11.37 -14.28 -15.29
CA ALA A 48 -10.77 -15.29 -14.44
C ALA A 48 -11.11 -15.05 -12.97
N THR A 49 -11.57 -16.08 -12.28
CA THR A 49 -11.71 -16.05 -10.83
C THR A 49 -10.32 -16.10 -10.20
N ARG A 50 -9.98 -15.12 -9.37
CA ARG A 50 -8.68 -14.99 -8.70
C ARG A 50 -8.86 -14.78 -7.21
N ALA A 51 -7.98 -15.42 -6.45
CA ALA A 51 -7.70 -15.05 -5.06
C ALA A 51 -6.94 -13.72 -5.04
N VAL A 52 -7.41 -12.78 -4.21
CA VAL A 52 -6.78 -11.48 -3.98
C VAL A 52 -6.78 -11.15 -2.49
N PHE A 53 -5.83 -10.31 -2.09
CA PHE A 53 -5.69 -9.78 -0.73
C PHE A 53 -5.67 -8.26 -0.81
N ILE A 54 -6.26 -7.56 0.15
CA ILE A 54 -6.30 -6.08 0.13
C ILE A 54 -4.91 -5.55 0.44
N ASP A 55 -4.44 -4.59 -0.36
CA ASP A 55 -3.16 -3.86 -0.25
C ASP A 55 -3.41 -2.46 -0.85
N ALA A 56 -4.11 -1.60 -0.11
CA ALA A 56 -4.68 -0.38 -0.66
C ALA A 56 -3.64 0.72 -0.91
N ASP A 57 -2.55 0.76 -0.14
CA ASP A 57 -1.47 1.72 -0.32
C ASP A 57 -0.29 1.21 -1.18
N ASN A 58 -0.32 -0.06 -1.59
CA ASN A 58 0.61 -0.71 -2.51
C ASN A 58 2.03 -0.83 -1.96
N ASP A 59 2.17 -1.15 -0.68
CA ASP A 59 3.47 -1.40 -0.03
C ASP A 59 3.83 -2.89 0.09
N HIS A 60 2.95 -3.75 -0.43
CA HIS A 60 3.02 -5.22 -0.44
C HIS A 60 2.74 -5.90 0.91
N TYR A 61 2.23 -5.17 1.89
CA TYR A 61 1.66 -5.72 3.10
C TYR A 61 0.14 -5.71 3.00
N THR A 62 -0.46 -6.86 3.28
CA THR A 62 -1.89 -7.06 3.03
C THR A 62 -2.68 -7.11 4.31
N VAL A 63 -3.98 -6.81 4.23
CA VAL A 63 -4.92 -6.94 5.35
C VAL A 63 -6.00 -7.96 5.08
N GLY A 64 -6.51 -8.53 6.18
CA GLY A 64 -7.67 -9.42 6.16
C GLY A 64 -7.40 -10.81 5.59
N SER A 65 -8.45 -11.44 5.08
CA SER A 65 -8.43 -12.78 4.50
C SER A 65 -8.50 -12.72 2.98
N GLU A 66 -8.19 -13.85 2.35
CA GLU A 66 -8.35 -14.02 0.90
C GLU A 66 -9.78 -13.65 0.46
N LEU A 67 -9.86 -12.89 -0.62
CA LEU A 67 -11.08 -12.55 -1.31
C LEU A 67 -11.07 -13.17 -2.71
N THR A 68 -12.21 -13.72 -3.11
CA THR A 68 -12.41 -14.15 -4.49
C THR A 68 -12.93 -12.97 -5.31
N ARG A 69 -12.26 -12.67 -6.43
CA ARG A 69 -12.65 -11.62 -7.38
C ARG A 69 -12.55 -12.10 -8.81
N CYS A 70 -13.46 -11.65 -9.66
CA CYS A 70 -13.29 -11.78 -11.10
C CYS A 70 -12.29 -10.71 -11.57
N ALA A 71 -11.27 -11.11 -12.32
CA ALA A 71 -10.24 -10.21 -12.83
C ALA A 71 -9.68 -10.70 -14.18
N ALA A 72 -8.94 -9.81 -14.85
CA ALA A 72 -8.23 -10.10 -16.10
C ALA A 72 -6.98 -10.98 -15.85
N SER A 73 -5.87 -10.76 -16.56
CA SER A 73 -4.58 -11.39 -16.26
C SER A 73 -3.93 -10.86 -14.96
N THR A 74 -4.19 -9.60 -14.62
CA THR A 74 -3.71 -8.92 -13.42
C THR A 74 -4.83 -8.73 -12.40
N VAL A 75 -4.47 -8.62 -11.12
CA VAL A 75 -5.43 -8.29 -10.05
C VAL A 75 -5.73 -6.78 -10.04
N PRO A 76 -6.87 -6.35 -9.50
CA PRO A 76 -7.22 -4.93 -9.39
C PRO A 76 -6.18 -4.14 -8.56
N THR A 77 -6.03 -2.85 -8.85
CA THR A 77 -5.27 -1.92 -8.00
C THR A 77 -5.82 -1.94 -6.58
N GLY A 78 -4.93 -1.80 -5.59
CA GLY A 78 -5.33 -1.91 -4.18
C GLY A 78 -5.43 -3.36 -3.69
N THR A 79 -4.95 -4.33 -4.48
CA THR A 79 -4.91 -5.74 -4.10
C THR A 79 -3.64 -6.45 -4.57
N CYS A 80 -3.27 -7.51 -3.84
CA CYS A 80 -2.16 -8.39 -4.14
C CYS A 80 -2.64 -9.83 -4.41
N GLN A 81 -1.86 -10.59 -5.20
CA GLN A 81 -2.15 -12.01 -5.49
C GLN A 81 -1.81 -12.95 -4.34
N ARG A 82 -1.06 -12.47 -3.35
CA ARG A 82 -0.54 -13.26 -2.23
C ARG A 82 -0.70 -12.45 -0.95
N ALA A 83 -1.05 -13.13 0.13
CA ALA A 83 -0.97 -12.56 1.46
C ALA A 83 0.50 -12.24 1.81
N SER A 84 0.69 -11.13 2.50
CA SER A 84 1.93 -10.84 3.22
C SER A 84 2.11 -11.80 4.40
N ALA A 85 3.36 -12.01 4.82
CA ALA A 85 3.67 -12.88 5.97
C ALA A 85 3.17 -12.30 7.30
N SER A 86 3.03 -10.99 7.37
CA SER A 86 2.47 -10.26 8.51
C SER A 86 1.51 -9.22 7.99
N ALA A 87 0.38 -9.06 8.68
CA ALA A 87 -0.67 -8.14 8.25
C ALA A 87 -0.19 -6.69 8.38
N ASP A 88 -0.65 -5.85 7.47
CA ASP A 88 -0.49 -4.41 7.62
C ASP A 88 -1.36 -3.90 8.78
N CYS A 89 -0.78 -3.06 9.63
CA CYS A 89 -1.46 -2.38 10.70
C CYS A 89 -2.16 -1.08 10.26
N TYR A 90 -1.85 -0.54 9.07
CA TYR A 90 -2.54 0.61 8.48
C TYR A 90 -2.36 0.77 6.95
N ASP A 91 -3.17 0.01 6.23
CA ASP A 91 -3.27 -0.15 4.76
C ASP A 91 -3.63 1.10 3.94
N SER A 92 -3.57 2.28 4.56
CA SER A 92 -3.75 3.56 3.85
C SER A 92 -2.50 4.44 3.92
N ASN A 93 -1.39 3.92 4.46
CA ASN A 93 -0.10 4.58 4.46
C ASN A 93 1.02 3.57 4.29
N ALA A 94 1.61 3.55 3.09
CA ALA A 94 2.70 2.65 2.70
C ALA A 94 3.96 2.72 3.59
N ASN A 95 4.06 3.68 4.52
CA ASN A 95 5.14 3.72 5.50
C ASN A 95 4.85 2.88 6.75
N ALA A 96 3.58 2.60 7.05
CA ALA A 96 3.14 1.83 8.20
C ALA A 96 3.09 0.37 7.78
N ARG A 97 4.10 -0.41 8.16
CA ARG A 97 4.23 -1.81 7.73
C ARG A 97 5.10 -2.62 8.68
N PRO A 98 4.86 -3.94 8.79
CA PRO A 98 5.66 -4.83 9.62
C PRO A 98 7.17 -4.64 9.43
N GLY A 99 7.85 -4.31 10.53
CA GLY A 99 9.31 -4.18 10.56
C GLY A 99 9.87 -2.87 9.99
N GLN A 100 9.06 -1.84 9.78
CA GLN A 100 9.55 -0.49 9.41
C GLN A 100 10.67 -0.02 10.35
N THR A 101 11.72 0.56 9.76
CA THR A 101 12.88 1.05 10.51
C THR A 101 12.93 2.58 10.63
N THR A 102 12.19 3.30 9.79
CA THR A 102 12.19 4.77 9.76
C THR A 102 11.32 5.34 10.86
N TYR A 103 11.76 6.45 11.47
CA TYR A 103 10.98 7.22 12.45
C TYR A 103 10.38 8.47 11.79
N TYR A 104 9.16 8.84 12.15
CA TYR A 104 8.40 9.94 11.55
C TYR A 104 8.01 10.98 12.61
N SER A 105 7.97 12.25 12.21
CA SER A 105 7.59 13.38 13.09
C SER A 105 6.08 13.61 13.19
N SER A 106 5.30 12.93 12.35
CA SER A 106 3.85 13.02 12.29
C SER A 106 3.26 11.62 12.41
N ASN A 107 2.02 11.53 12.87
CA ASN A 107 1.30 10.25 12.89
C ASN A 107 0.99 9.78 11.47
N ARG A 108 0.70 8.50 11.31
CA ARG A 108 0.49 7.86 10.01
C ARG A 108 -0.83 8.19 9.32
N GLY A 109 -1.71 8.97 9.94
CA GLY A 109 -3.01 9.36 9.38
C GLY A 109 -4.20 9.00 10.27
N ASP A 110 -4.00 8.09 11.23
CA ASP A 110 -5.02 7.63 12.19
C ASP A 110 -4.71 8.05 13.65
N GLY A 111 -3.71 8.91 13.85
CA GLY A 111 -3.25 9.32 15.18
C GLY A 111 -2.24 8.37 15.82
N SER A 112 -1.98 7.18 15.25
CA SER A 112 -0.94 6.27 15.73
C SER A 112 0.44 6.60 15.14
N PHE A 113 1.47 6.27 15.91
CA PHE A 113 2.87 6.32 15.46
C PHE A 113 3.48 4.93 15.32
N ASP A 114 2.71 3.85 15.49
CA ASP A 114 3.14 2.47 15.22
C ASP A 114 3.25 2.27 13.70
N TYR A 115 4.38 2.69 13.13
CA TYR A 115 4.73 2.53 11.74
C TYR A 115 5.37 1.17 11.47
N ASN A 116 5.86 0.47 12.49
CA ASN A 116 6.51 -0.84 12.32
C ASN A 116 5.59 -2.04 12.60
N CYS A 117 4.32 -1.79 12.93
CA CYS A 117 3.29 -2.76 13.23
C CYS A 117 3.67 -3.74 14.34
N ASP A 118 4.39 -3.27 15.36
CA ASP A 118 4.78 -4.08 16.52
C ASP A 118 3.80 -3.96 17.70
N GLY A 119 2.77 -3.12 17.57
CA GLY A 119 1.76 -2.87 18.59
C GLY A 119 2.18 -1.86 19.65
N ASN A 120 3.36 -1.23 19.51
CA ASN A 120 3.89 -0.23 20.43
C ASN A 120 4.33 1.02 19.67
N THR A 121 4.42 2.12 20.42
CA THR A 121 5.02 3.36 19.91
C THR A 121 6.45 3.46 20.42
N SER A 122 7.41 3.31 19.50
CA SER A 122 8.84 3.44 19.76
C SER A 122 9.33 4.85 19.43
N LYS A 123 9.92 5.55 20.42
CA LYS A 123 10.53 6.87 20.19
C LYS A 123 11.94 6.73 19.64
N GLN A 124 12.31 7.62 18.72
CA GLN A 124 13.69 7.75 18.27
C GLN A 124 14.55 8.28 19.42
N SER A 125 15.70 7.66 19.66
CA SER A 125 16.69 8.24 20.56
C SER A 125 17.37 9.43 19.88
N VAL A 126 17.59 10.48 20.66
CA VAL A 126 18.25 11.72 20.21
C VAL A 126 19.58 11.87 20.93
N SER A 127 20.47 12.66 20.33
CA SER A 127 21.74 13.04 20.95
C SER A 127 21.70 14.51 21.32
N GLU A 128 22.16 14.81 22.53
CA GLU A 128 22.40 16.18 22.99
C GLU A 128 23.85 16.31 23.48
N ASP A 129 24.36 17.53 23.41
CA ASP A 129 25.64 17.88 24.00
C ASP A 129 25.43 18.23 25.47
N THR A 130 26.17 17.58 26.35
CA THR A 130 26.14 17.80 27.80
C THR A 130 27.20 18.81 28.27
N SER A 131 28.24 19.04 27.46
CA SER A 131 29.24 20.08 27.69
C SER A 131 29.89 20.54 26.39
N CYS A 132 30.27 21.82 26.35
CA CYS A 132 31.12 22.39 25.31
C CYS A 132 32.48 22.70 25.90
N ASP A 133 33.47 21.94 25.45
CA ASP A 133 34.85 22.08 25.88
C ASP A 133 35.55 23.19 25.07
N ALA A 134 36.84 23.39 25.34
CA ALA A 134 37.65 24.38 24.62
C ALA A 134 37.72 24.09 23.11
N CYS A 135 38.15 25.10 22.35
CA CYS A 135 38.46 24.93 20.93
C CYS A 135 39.41 23.75 20.74
N ALA A 136 39.16 22.96 19.71
CA ALA A 136 40.09 21.95 19.22
C ALA A 136 41.44 22.60 18.87
N GLY A 137 42.45 21.77 18.59
CA GLY A 137 43.81 22.25 18.26
C GLY A 137 43.88 23.19 17.03
N ASP A 138 42.81 23.29 16.25
CA ASP A 138 42.65 24.23 15.13
C ASP A 138 42.24 25.65 15.56
N GLY A 139 41.81 25.85 16.81
CA GLY A 139 41.36 27.13 17.35
C GLY A 139 40.00 27.63 16.82
N VAL A 140 39.25 26.82 16.08
CA VAL A 140 38.00 27.25 15.42
C VAL A 140 36.83 26.31 15.72
N THR A 141 37.08 25.01 15.88
CA THR A 141 36.01 24.01 16.10
C THR A 141 35.81 23.72 17.59
N CYS A 142 34.56 23.67 18.02
CA CYS A 142 34.22 23.29 19.39
C CYS A 142 34.23 21.78 19.59
N VAL A 143 34.82 21.35 20.70
CA VAL A 143 34.75 19.96 21.16
C VAL A 143 33.53 19.81 22.06
N ALA A 144 32.67 18.84 21.76
CA ALA A 144 31.45 18.57 22.52
C ALA A 144 31.50 17.16 23.14
N THR A 145 31.05 17.05 24.39
CA THR A 145 30.76 15.76 25.01
C THR A 145 29.25 15.60 25.07
N GLY A 146 28.73 14.52 24.48
CA GLY A 146 27.29 14.28 24.37
C GLY A 146 26.84 12.94 24.94
N ARG A 147 25.52 12.79 25.02
CA ARG A 147 24.86 11.53 25.37
C ARG A 147 23.71 11.25 24.42
N THR A 148 23.27 9.99 24.40
CA THR A 148 22.05 9.58 23.73
C THR A 148 20.96 9.30 24.77
N TYR A 149 19.75 9.77 24.52
CA TYR A 149 18.60 9.52 25.39
C TYR A 149 17.31 9.41 24.60
N THR A 150 16.25 8.92 25.26
CA THR A 150 14.91 8.89 24.70
C THR A 150 14.11 10.09 25.21
N PRO A 151 13.57 10.96 24.34
CA PRO A 151 12.81 12.13 24.77
C PRO A 151 11.62 11.81 25.67
N SER A 152 11.45 12.61 26.73
CA SER A 152 10.28 12.52 27.61
C SER A 152 9.01 13.02 26.90
N ALA A 153 9.13 14.06 26.07
CA ALA A 153 8.05 14.59 25.24
C ALA A 153 7.41 13.50 24.36
N GLY A 154 6.10 13.61 24.13
CA GLY A 154 5.35 12.68 23.28
C GLY A 154 5.72 12.81 21.80
N CYS A 155 5.40 11.78 21.01
CA CYS A 155 5.60 11.77 19.56
C CYS A 155 4.95 12.99 18.88
N GLY A 156 5.66 13.58 17.92
CA GLY A 156 5.23 14.79 17.21
C GLY A 156 5.30 16.08 18.02
N ASN A 157 5.58 16.04 19.31
CA ASN A 157 5.85 17.24 20.11
C ASN A 157 7.32 17.64 20.00
N SER A 158 7.60 18.89 20.33
CA SER A 158 8.97 19.39 20.47
C SER A 158 9.59 18.96 21.80
N THR A 159 10.87 18.64 21.74
CA THR A 159 11.78 18.55 22.87
C THR A 159 12.90 19.57 22.66
N THR A 160 13.52 20.01 23.75
CA THR A 160 14.66 20.93 23.69
C THR A 160 15.90 20.12 23.99
N ASP A 161 16.84 20.16 23.07
CA ASP A 161 18.14 19.48 23.19
C ASP A 161 19.23 20.55 23.32
N ASP A 162 20.19 20.30 24.19
CA ASP A 162 21.38 21.13 24.28
C ASP A 162 22.36 20.77 23.13
N TYR A 163 23.00 21.79 22.55
CA TYR A 163 23.96 21.65 21.44
C TYR A 163 25.07 22.70 21.56
N CYS A 164 26.29 22.32 21.22
CA CYS A 164 27.44 23.22 21.23
C CYS A 164 27.48 24.12 20.01
N SER A 165 27.92 25.37 20.19
CA SER A 165 28.21 26.25 19.06
C SER A 165 29.20 25.60 18.09
N THR A 166 29.03 25.86 16.80
CA THR A 166 29.90 25.28 15.76
C THR A 166 31.24 26.00 15.62
N ALA A 167 31.37 27.17 16.25
CA ALA A 167 32.56 28.01 16.20
C ALA A 167 32.92 28.58 17.57
N CYS A 168 34.21 28.88 17.75
CA CYS A 168 34.74 29.49 18.96
C CYS A 168 34.38 30.98 19.10
N PRO A 169 34.16 31.49 20.33
CA PRO A 169 34.22 30.77 21.61
C PRO A 169 33.04 29.80 21.81
N CYS A 170 33.34 28.63 22.39
CA CYS A 170 32.37 27.55 22.54
C CYS A 170 31.30 27.88 23.58
N SER A 171 30.03 27.71 23.22
CA SER A 171 28.90 27.92 24.12
C SER A 171 27.85 26.83 23.94
N LEU A 172 27.21 26.47 25.05
CA LEU A 172 26.07 25.58 25.03
C LEU A 172 24.82 26.39 24.68
N THR A 173 24.11 25.97 23.64
CA THR A 173 22.85 26.57 23.20
C THR A 173 21.75 25.51 23.14
N GLN A 174 20.50 25.95 23.01
CA GLN A 174 19.35 25.07 22.92
C GLN A 174 18.76 25.05 21.53
N ARG A 175 18.36 23.86 21.07
CA ARG A 175 17.60 23.66 19.83
C ARG A 175 16.31 22.91 20.13
N SER A 176 15.23 23.33 19.50
CA SER A 176 13.98 22.58 19.50
C SER A 176 14.01 21.52 18.40
N THR A 177 13.81 20.25 18.77
CA THR A 177 13.73 19.11 17.86
C THR A 177 12.38 18.42 18.04
N THR A 178 11.74 17.97 16.96
CA THR A 178 10.50 17.17 17.06
C THR A 178 10.82 15.72 17.39
N VAL A 179 10.12 15.15 18.37
CA VAL A 179 10.22 13.73 18.72
C VAL A 179 9.63 12.89 17.59
N ARG A 180 10.48 12.07 16.97
CA ARG A 180 10.08 11.14 15.91
C ARG A 180 9.78 9.77 16.51
N CYS A 181 8.78 9.09 15.97
CA CYS A 181 8.35 7.79 16.46
C CYS A 181 8.07 6.82 15.31
N ARG A 182 8.04 5.53 15.63
CA ARG A 182 7.62 4.45 14.75
C ARG A 182 6.96 3.34 15.55
#